data_AF-A0A1Y2AK62-F1
#
_entry.id   AF-A0A1Y2AK62-F1
#
_cell.length_a   1.000
_cell.length_b   1.000
_cell.length_c   1.000
_cell.angle_alpha   90.00
_cell.angle_beta   90.00
_cell.angle_gamma   90.00
#
_symmetry.space_group_name_H-M   'P 1'
#
loop_
_entity.id
_entity.type
_entity.pdbx_description
1 polymer ?
#
loop_
_entity_poly.entity_id
_entity_poly.type
_entity_poly.pdbx_seq_one_letter_code
_entity_poly.pdbx_strand_id
1 'polypeptide(L)'
;MIKFGKEEIKINKYNSKAELNTFNLGNECSYNKNISYMNLNTITDNFRNNNIINNNVNNNDFNSKIDDTSLNSFCVETHKIYIINNTKKIIYRTIIIYIIYVVVLFFIFLKNILSYKNEISNLIQDDSQNWRFNCNFENSDLILNLLYSVIFTFIAFIGNAILKYDCIFVFIQYIIYSSIISAISSALIGVSSYIIFRNNYITKIFYELTINTIAYITLFLLLSWDKIYYIIKKKGNDPTVYFIYKRHELCLTHNSNRCGCKLTISKELLLNNIEQYINIYKKSSKFVLKEDK
;
A
#
# COMPACT_ATOMS: atom_id res chain seq x y z
N MET A 1 -25.44 37.96 36.23
CA MET A 1 -26.35 36.85 36.57
C MET A 1 -27.03 36.39 35.29
N ILE A 2 -26.39 35.48 34.55
CA ILE A 2 -26.78 35.09 33.19
C ILE A 2 -27.25 33.63 33.25
N LYS A 3 -28.55 33.41 32.95
CA LYS A 3 -29.14 32.08 32.81
C LYS A 3 -28.78 31.53 31.44
N PHE A 4 -27.99 30.46 31.39
CA PHE A 4 -27.83 29.66 30.18
C PHE A 4 -28.98 28.66 30.08
N GLY A 5 -29.76 28.79 29.01
CA GLY A 5 -30.81 27.84 28.63
C GLY A 5 -30.20 26.51 28.20
N LYS A 6 -30.76 25.41 28.70
CA LYS A 6 -30.50 24.06 28.20
C LYS A 6 -31.23 23.90 26.89
N GLU A 7 -30.52 23.93 25.77
CA GLU A 7 -31.03 23.40 24.50
C GLU A 7 -30.94 21.88 24.52
N GLU A 8 -32.09 21.22 24.39
CA GLU A 8 -32.20 19.79 24.18
C GLU A 8 -31.71 19.45 22.76
N ILE A 9 -30.56 18.80 22.68
CA ILE A 9 -30.04 18.25 21.42
C ILE A 9 -30.91 17.05 21.04
N LYS A 10 -31.83 17.26 20.09
CA LYS A 10 -32.52 16.18 19.38
C LYS A 10 -31.51 15.48 18.46
N ILE A 11 -31.07 14.30 18.87
CA ILE A 11 -30.24 13.41 18.06
C ILE A 11 -31.12 12.82 16.95
N ASN A 12 -31.02 13.41 15.75
CA ASN A 12 -31.58 12.81 14.54
C ASN A 12 -30.77 11.54 14.20
N LYS A 13 -31.45 10.39 14.23
CA LYS A 13 -30.97 9.09 13.78
C LYS A 13 -30.78 9.13 12.25
N TYR A 14 -29.64 9.66 11.81
CA TYR A 14 -29.19 9.47 10.44
C TYR A 14 -28.73 8.02 10.28
N ASN A 15 -29.45 7.26 9.46
CA ASN A 15 -28.99 6.00 8.90
C ASN A 15 -27.80 6.30 7.96
N SER A 16 -26.60 6.39 8.51
CA SER A 16 -25.38 6.31 7.71
C SER A 16 -25.17 4.84 7.35
N LYS A 17 -25.46 4.51 6.09
CA LYS A 17 -24.84 3.39 5.39
C LYS A 17 -23.35 3.71 5.24
N ALA A 18 -22.62 3.65 6.35
CA ALA A 18 -21.17 3.65 6.32
C ALA A 18 -20.75 2.27 5.84
N GLU A 19 -20.25 2.19 4.61
CA GLU A 19 -19.46 1.08 4.09
C GLU A 19 -18.21 0.93 4.96
N LEU A 20 -18.39 0.32 6.13
CA LEU A 20 -17.30 -0.09 7.00
C LEU A 20 -16.72 -1.38 6.40
N ASN A 21 -15.89 -1.22 5.38
CA ASN A 21 -15.01 -2.27 4.86
C ASN A 21 -13.89 -2.53 5.88
N THR A 22 -14.23 -3.03 7.07
CA THR A 22 -13.29 -3.70 7.95
C THR A 22 -13.07 -5.11 7.40
N PHE A 23 -12.10 -5.17 6.49
CA PHE A 23 -11.59 -6.38 5.87
C PHE A 23 -10.91 -7.28 6.94
N ASN A 24 -11.68 -8.14 7.59
CA ASN A 24 -11.19 -9.23 8.44
C ASN A 24 -10.76 -10.42 7.55
N LEU A 25 -9.65 -10.26 6.82
CA LEU A 25 -9.09 -11.24 5.88
C LEU A 25 -8.41 -12.47 6.55
N GLY A 26 -8.44 -12.56 7.88
CA GLY A 26 -7.72 -13.61 8.63
C GLY A 26 -8.53 -14.86 8.99
N ASN A 27 -9.86 -14.83 8.90
CA ASN A 27 -10.71 -15.88 9.52
C ASN A 27 -11.76 -16.53 8.60
N GLU A 28 -11.79 -16.23 7.30
CA GLU A 28 -12.86 -16.78 6.45
C GLU A 28 -12.66 -18.24 6.03
N CYS A 29 -11.43 -18.77 6.06
CA CYS A 29 -11.24 -20.22 5.88
C CYS A 29 -11.52 -21.03 7.16
N SER A 30 -11.70 -20.39 8.31
CA SER A 30 -12.09 -21.04 9.58
C SER A 30 -13.58 -20.86 9.91
N TYR A 31 -14.31 -20.02 9.19
CA TYR A 31 -15.72 -19.73 9.50
C TYR A 31 -16.71 -20.80 9.01
N ASN A 32 -16.32 -21.69 8.09
CA ASN A 32 -17.23 -22.71 7.57
C ASN A 32 -17.24 -24.02 8.36
N LYS A 33 -16.40 -24.15 9.41
CA LYS A 33 -16.46 -25.32 10.29
C LYS A 33 -17.67 -25.30 11.22
N ASN A 34 -18.27 -24.13 11.48
CA ASN A 34 -19.46 -24.02 12.35
C ASN A 34 -20.80 -24.06 11.61
N ILE A 35 -20.81 -23.83 10.28
CA ILE A 35 -22.04 -23.92 9.48
C ILE A 35 -22.41 -25.39 9.20
N SER A 36 -21.44 -26.32 9.18
CA SER A 36 -21.77 -27.76 9.05
C SER A 36 -22.43 -28.36 10.30
N TYR A 37 -22.22 -27.79 11.49
CA TYR A 37 -22.93 -28.22 12.70
C TYR A 37 -24.31 -27.57 12.85
N MET A 38 -24.52 -26.37 12.29
CA MET A 38 -25.81 -25.67 12.41
C MET A 38 -26.87 -26.20 11.42
N ASN A 39 -26.45 -26.80 10.29
CA ASN A 39 -27.37 -27.41 9.33
C ASN A 39 -27.59 -28.93 9.54
N LEU A 40 -26.86 -29.58 10.45
CA LEU A 40 -27.15 -30.97 10.83
C LEU A 40 -28.37 -31.03 11.79
N ASN A 41 -28.53 -30.03 12.65
CA ASN A 41 -29.62 -30.02 13.64
C ASN A 41 -31.00 -29.76 13.01
N THR A 42 -31.07 -28.96 11.95
CA THR A 42 -32.32 -28.72 11.20
C THR A 42 -32.75 -29.92 10.34
N ILE A 43 -31.83 -30.83 10.00
CA ILE A 43 -32.18 -32.10 9.34
C ILE A 43 -32.60 -33.14 10.38
N THR A 44 -31.98 -33.20 11.56
CA THR A 44 -32.39 -34.16 12.61
C THR A 44 -33.76 -33.89 13.20
N ASP A 45 -34.22 -32.63 13.26
CA ASP A 45 -35.55 -32.33 13.78
C ASP A 45 -36.69 -32.64 12.79
N ASN A 46 -36.41 -32.65 11.48
CA ASN A 46 -37.37 -33.11 10.47
C ASN A 46 -37.43 -34.64 10.31
N PHE A 47 -36.40 -35.37 10.74
CA PHE A 47 -36.43 -36.85 10.77
C PHE A 47 -37.02 -37.43 12.04
N ARG A 48 -37.24 -36.62 13.10
CA ARG A 48 -37.83 -37.09 14.36
C ARG A 48 -39.35 -37.22 14.34
N ASN A 49 -40.02 -36.69 13.32
CA ASN A 49 -41.48 -36.73 13.19
C ASN A 49 -42.03 -37.76 12.19
N ASN A 50 -41.20 -38.59 11.57
CA ASN A 50 -41.65 -39.57 10.56
C ASN A 50 -41.30 -41.04 10.88
N ASN A 51 -41.12 -41.40 12.16
CA ASN A 51 -40.95 -42.80 12.56
C ASN A 51 -42.16 -43.34 13.33
N ILE A 52 -43.22 -43.66 12.59
CA ILE A 52 -44.04 -44.85 12.85
C ILE A 52 -44.23 -45.55 11.50
N ILE A 53 -43.23 -46.31 11.06
CA ILE A 53 -43.39 -47.54 10.26
C ILE A 53 -42.08 -48.33 10.44
N ASN A 54 -42.21 -49.43 11.18
CA ASN A 54 -41.20 -50.47 11.28
C ASN A 54 -40.92 -51.03 9.89
N ASN A 55 -39.66 -51.00 9.45
CA ASN A 55 -39.12 -52.04 8.59
C ASN A 55 -37.62 -52.19 8.80
N ASN A 56 -37.23 -53.42 9.13
CA ASN A 56 -35.87 -53.93 9.20
C ASN A 56 -35.19 -53.79 7.82
N VAL A 57 -34.58 -52.64 7.57
CA VAL A 57 -33.62 -52.50 6.47
C VAL A 57 -32.23 -52.46 7.09
N ASN A 58 -31.42 -53.47 6.75
CA ASN A 58 -30.02 -53.59 7.13
C ASN A 58 -29.26 -52.31 6.78
N ASN A 59 -28.95 -51.52 7.81
CA ASN A 59 -28.12 -50.32 7.75
C ASN A 59 -26.62 -50.67 7.77
N ASN A 60 -26.18 -51.51 6.83
CA ASN A 60 -24.77 -51.65 6.51
C ASN A 60 -24.57 -51.09 5.09
N ASP A 61 -23.61 -50.16 4.95
CA ASP A 61 -23.02 -49.71 3.68
C ASP A 61 -23.37 -48.33 3.10
N PHE A 62 -23.85 -47.37 3.89
CA PHE A 62 -23.89 -45.96 3.45
C PHE A 62 -23.07 -45.00 4.32
N ASN A 63 -21.87 -45.43 4.71
CA ASN A 63 -20.80 -44.50 5.06
C ASN A 63 -20.09 -44.07 3.77
N SER A 64 -20.79 -43.31 2.91
CA SER A 64 -20.13 -42.57 1.85
C SER A 64 -19.28 -41.48 2.52
N LYS A 65 -18.00 -41.78 2.74
CA LYS A 65 -16.97 -40.77 3.04
C LYS A 65 -17.06 -39.72 1.94
N ILE A 66 -17.75 -38.63 2.23
CA ILE A 66 -17.65 -37.43 1.43
C ILE A 66 -16.21 -36.97 1.62
N ASP A 67 -15.40 -37.14 0.57
CA ASP A 67 -14.00 -36.77 0.55
C ASP A 67 -13.88 -35.25 0.73
N ASP A 68 -13.74 -34.82 1.99
CA ASP A 68 -13.48 -33.45 2.44
C ASP A 68 -12.24 -32.81 1.75
N THR A 69 -11.42 -33.63 1.10
CA THR A 69 -10.27 -33.20 0.30
C THR A 69 -10.68 -32.41 -0.95
N SER A 70 -11.87 -32.68 -1.52
CA SER A 70 -12.34 -32.02 -2.75
C SER A 70 -12.87 -30.59 -2.55
N LEU A 71 -13.45 -30.30 -1.38
CA LEU A 71 -14.00 -28.98 -1.05
C LEU A 71 -12.90 -27.98 -0.66
N ASN A 72 -11.85 -28.46 0.03
CA ASN A 72 -10.70 -27.64 0.40
C ASN A 72 -9.85 -27.21 -0.80
N SER A 73 -9.75 -28.04 -1.85
CA SER A 73 -8.98 -27.68 -3.05
C SER A 73 -9.65 -26.55 -3.84
N PHE A 74 -10.98 -26.57 -3.98
CA PHE A 74 -11.73 -25.55 -4.71
C PHE A 74 -11.66 -24.17 -4.05
N CYS A 75 -11.76 -24.10 -2.71
CA CYS A 75 -11.68 -22.82 -1.97
C CYS A 75 -10.30 -22.14 -2.10
N VAL A 76 -9.22 -22.94 -2.10
CA VAL A 76 -7.86 -22.42 -2.27
C VAL A 76 -7.65 -21.86 -3.68
N GLU A 77 -8.29 -22.46 -4.68
CA GLU A 77 -8.14 -22.05 -6.08
C GLU A 77 -8.88 -20.75 -6.39
N THR A 78 -10.11 -20.58 -5.90
CA THR A 78 -10.87 -19.32 -6.06
C THR A 78 -10.18 -18.14 -5.38
N HIS A 79 -9.60 -18.36 -4.19
CA HIS A 79 -8.86 -17.33 -3.48
C HIS A 79 -7.59 -16.88 -4.24
N LYS A 80 -6.85 -17.82 -4.85
CA LYS A 80 -5.69 -17.49 -5.69
C LYS A 80 -6.07 -16.65 -6.90
N ILE A 81 -7.17 -17.01 -7.59
CA ILE A 81 -7.67 -16.26 -8.74
C ILE A 81 -8.05 -14.84 -8.33
N TYR A 82 -8.70 -14.67 -7.17
CA TYR A 82 -9.06 -13.36 -6.64
C TYR A 82 -7.82 -12.49 -6.37
N ILE A 83 -6.79 -13.02 -5.71
CA ILE A 83 -5.54 -12.29 -5.46
C ILE A 83 -4.91 -11.85 -6.78
N ILE A 84 -4.78 -12.77 -7.75
CA ILE A 84 -4.19 -12.48 -9.07
C ILE A 84 -4.94 -11.34 -9.77
N ASN A 85 -6.28 -11.38 -9.77
CA ASN A 85 -7.10 -10.34 -10.40
C ASN A 85 -6.94 -8.99 -9.69
N ASN A 86 -6.86 -8.97 -8.36
CA ASN A 86 -6.64 -7.75 -7.61
C ASN A 86 -5.23 -7.17 -7.86
N THR A 87 -4.20 -8.02 -7.93
CA THR A 87 -2.84 -7.59 -8.28
C THR A 87 -2.78 -6.98 -9.68
N LYS A 88 -3.42 -7.63 -10.67
CA LYS A 88 -3.53 -7.07 -12.05
C LYS A 88 -4.21 -5.70 -12.04
N LYS A 89 -5.29 -5.55 -11.27
CA LYS A 89 -6.00 -4.27 -11.12
C LYS A 89 -5.11 -3.17 -10.53
N ILE A 90 -4.29 -3.49 -9.53
CA ILE A 90 -3.33 -2.55 -8.94
C ILE A 90 -2.26 -2.16 -9.99
N ILE A 91 -1.68 -3.14 -10.69
CA ILE A 91 -0.68 -2.88 -11.74
C ILE A 91 -1.26 -1.97 -12.82
N TYR A 92 -2.46 -2.28 -13.33
CA TYR A 92 -3.13 -1.48 -14.35
C TYR A 92 -3.41 -0.04 -13.87
N ARG A 93 -3.87 0.13 -12.62
CA ARG A 93 -4.03 1.47 -12.01
C ARG A 93 -2.71 2.23 -11.97
N THR A 94 -1.61 1.58 -11.60
CA THR A 94 -0.28 2.20 -11.58
C THR A 94 0.19 2.61 -12.98
N ILE A 95 -0.01 1.75 -13.99
CA ILE A 95 0.32 2.06 -15.39
C ILE A 95 -0.48 3.27 -15.88
N ILE A 96 -1.78 3.33 -15.60
CA ILE A 96 -2.61 4.49 -15.97
C ILE A 96 -2.09 5.78 -15.34
N ILE A 97 -1.79 5.76 -14.03
CA ILE A 97 -1.26 6.94 -13.33
C ILE A 97 0.05 7.40 -13.94
N TYR A 98 0.91 6.45 -14.33
CA TYR A 98 2.16 6.75 -15.02
C TYR A 98 1.93 7.38 -16.40
N ILE A 99 0.99 6.85 -17.20
CA ILE A 99 0.63 7.43 -18.50
C ILE A 99 0.10 8.86 -18.31
N ILE A 100 -0.79 9.08 -17.34
CA ILE A 100 -1.31 10.42 -17.02
C ILE A 100 -0.16 11.37 -16.67
N TYR A 101 0.80 10.92 -15.86
CA TYR A 101 1.98 11.69 -15.51
C TYR A 101 2.80 12.10 -16.74
N VAL A 102 3.08 11.16 -17.65
CA VAL A 102 3.81 11.43 -18.90
C VAL A 102 3.04 12.43 -19.78
N VAL A 103 1.72 12.30 -19.88
CA VAL A 103 0.88 13.22 -20.64
C VAL A 103 0.91 14.64 -20.04
N VAL A 104 0.87 14.78 -18.71
CA VAL A 104 1.01 16.07 -18.03
C VAL A 104 2.37 16.70 -18.32
N LEU A 105 3.46 15.93 -18.27
CA LEU A 105 4.79 16.42 -18.64
C LEU A 105 4.84 16.90 -20.09
N PHE A 106 4.22 16.15 -21.01
CA PHE A 106 4.14 16.53 -22.41
C PHE A 106 3.39 17.85 -22.62
N PHE A 107 2.28 18.07 -21.90
CA PHE A 107 1.56 19.35 -21.95
C PHE A 107 2.38 20.52 -21.38
N ILE A 108 3.10 20.32 -20.26
CA ILE A 108 4.01 21.33 -19.70
C ILE A 108 5.08 21.69 -20.73
N PHE A 109 5.66 20.68 -21.38
CA PHE A 109 6.66 20.87 -22.44
C PHE A 109 6.11 21.64 -23.64
N LEU A 110 4.94 21.26 -24.17
CA LEU A 110 4.29 21.98 -25.28
C LEU A 110 3.97 23.44 -24.92
N LYS A 111 3.42 23.68 -23.72
CA LYS A 111 3.15 25.03 -23.23
C LYS A 111 4.42 25.88 -23.22
N ASN A 112 5.54 25.30 -22.77
CA ASN A 112 6.81 25.99 -22.72
C ASN A 112 7.36 26.31 -24.13
N ILE A 113 7.27 25.38 -25.09
CA ILE A 113 7.64 25.62 -26.50
C ILE A 113 6.80 26.76 -27.10
N LEU A 114 5.48 26.75 -26.88
CA LEU A 114 4.60 27.79 -27.40
C LEU A 114 4.90 29.15 -26.78
N SER A 115 5.21 29.19 -25.48
CA SER A 115 5.58 30.42 -24.78
C SER A 115 6.92 31.00 -25.22
N TYR A 116 7.84 30.17 -25.72
CA TYR A 116 9.17 30.61 -26.16
C TYR A 116 9.11 31.58 -27.35
N LYS A 117 8.08 31.50 -28.20
CA LYS A 117 7.97 32.36 -29.38
C LYS A 117 7.75 33.86 -29.09
N ASN A 118 7.48 34.24 -27.83
CA ASN A 118 7.20 35.63 -27.42
C ASN A 118 8.37 36.31 -26.66
N GLU A 119 9.62 35.90 -26.92
CA GLU A 119 10.81 36.22 -26.11
C GLU A 119 11.12 37.70 -25.82
N ILE A 120 10.71 38.63 -26.67
CA ILE A 120 11.06 40.07 -26.53
C ILE A 120 10.48 40.67 -25.23
N SER A 121 9.41 40.11 -24.66
CA SER A 121 8.77 40.63 -23.45
C SER A 121 9.41 40.18 -22.13
N ASN A 122 10.45 39.35 -22.13
CA ASN A 122 10.95 38.72 -20.90
C ASN A 122 12.03 39.53 -20.17
N LEU A 123 12.47 40.65 -20.73
CA LEU A 123 13.37 41.58 -20.04
C LEU A 123 12.54 42.51 -19.16
N ILE A 124 12.66 42.35 -17.85
CA ILE A 124 12.01 43.21 -16.87
C ILE A 124 13.10 44.06 -16.23
N GLN A 125 12.86 45.37 -16.14
CA GLN A 125 13.73 46.25 -15.37
C GLN A 125 13.29 46.22 -13.90
N ASP A 126 14.23 45.99 -13.00
CA ASP A 126 14.00 46.03 -11.55
C ASP A 126 13.92 47.47 -11.02
N ASP A 127 13.45 47.66 -9.78
CA ASP A 127 13.38 48.95 -9.11
C ASP A 127 14.76 49.64 -9.00
N SER A 128 15.83 48.84 -9.02
CA SER A 128 17.22 49.30 -9.06
C SER A 128 17.71 49.70 -10.47
N GLN A 129 16.82 49.76 -11.46
CA GLN A 129 17.10 50.00 -12.88
C GLN A 129 17.95 48.93 -13.58
N ASN A 130 18.26 47.83 -12.90
CA ASN A 130 18.97 46.71 -13.50
C ASN A 130 18.03 45.87 -14.37
N TRP A 131 18.46 45.50 -15.56
CA TRP A 131 17.74 44.57 -16.42
C TRP A 131 17.90 43.14 -15.90
N ARG A 132 16.78 42.44 -15.72
CA ARG A 132 16.75 41.02 -15.38
C ARG A 132 15.93 40.24 -16.40
N PHE A 133 16.38 39.03 -16.69
CA PHE A 133 15.63 38.10 -17.51
C PHE A 133 14.61 37.36 -16.63
N ASN A 134 13.33 37.49 -16.95
CA ASN A 134 12.27 36.75 -16.29
C ASN A 134 12.10 35.38 -16.97
N CYS A 135 12.41 34.31 -16.25
CA CYS A 135 12.33 32.96 -16.78
C CYS A 135 10.87 32.46 -16.74
N ASN A 136 10.24 32.31 -17.91
CA ASN A 136 8.86 31.80 -18.01
C ASN A 136 8.67 30.38 -17.45
N PHE A 137 9.76 29.65 -17.19
CA PHE A 137 9.73 28.31 -16.61
C PHE A 137 9.48 28.27 -15.10
N GLU A 138 9.55 29.40 -14.38
CA GLU A 138 9.40 29.40 -12.92
C GLU A 138 8.03 28.87 -12.46
N ASN A 139 6.96 29.26 -13.15
CA ASN A 139 5.62 28.75 -12.87
C ASN A 139 5.49 27.26 -13.20
N SER A 140 6.11 26.81 -14.28
CA SER A 140 6.10 25.40 -14.69
C SER A 140 6.87 24.53 -13.70
N ASP A 141 7.96 25.06 -13.12
CA ASP A 141 8.74 24.38 -12.08
C ASP A 141 7.94 24.18 -10.78
N LEU A 142 7.22 25.22 -10.32
CA LEU A 142 6.31 25.10 -9.16
C LEU A 142 5.23 24.03 -9.38
N ILE A 143 4.63 23.98 -10.58
CA ILE A 143 3.63 22.96 -10.93
C ILE A 143 4.26 21.56 -10.90
N LEU A 144 5.48 21.43 -11.43
CA LEU A 144 6.18 20.15 -11.46
C LEU A 144 6.54 19.67 -10.05
N ASN A 145 7.02 20.56 -9.18
CA ASN A 145 7.30 20.26 -7.78
C ASN A 145 6.04 19.83 -7.03
N LEU A 146 4.91 20.51 -7.25
CA LEU A 146 3.62 20.11 -6.69
C LEU A 146 3.21 18.71 -7.18
N LEU A 147 3.36 18.44 -8.48
CA LEU A 147 3.04 17.13 -9.06
C LEU A 147 3.88 16.02 -8.45
N TYR A 148 5.18 16.23 -8.26
CA TYR A 148 6.06 15.27 -7.58
C TYR A 148 5.61 15.01 -6.14
N SER A 149 5.27 16.06 -5.38
CA SER A 149 4.79 15.91 -4.00
C SER A 149 3.49 15.09 -3.93
N VAL A 150 2.54 15.30 -4.86
CA VAL A 150 1.31 14.50 -4.97
C VAL A 150 1.62 13.03 -5.26
N ILE A 151 2.55 12.74 -6.17
CA ILE A 151 2.95 11.37 -6.51
C ILE A 151 3.57 10.66 -5.30
N PHE A 152 4.51 11.29 -4.60
CA PHE A 152 5.12 10.70 -3.41
C PHE A 152 4.11 10.48 -2.28
N THR A 153 3.17 11.40 -2.12
CA THR A 153 2.06 11.26 -1.18
C THR A 153 1.19 10.05 -1.52
N PHE A 154 0.86 9.86 -2.81
CA PHE A 154 0.11 8.71 -3.29
C PHE A 154 0.85 7.37 -3.06
N ILE A 155 2.16 7.33 -3.31
CA ILE A 155 3.02 6.17 -3.02
C ILE A 155 2.99 5.85 -1.52
N ALA A 156 3.10 6.86 -0.65
CA ALA A 156 3.03 6.69 0.79
C ALA A 156 1.66 6.14 1.24
N PHE A 157 0.55 6.61 0.65
CA PHE A 157 -0.79 6.08 0.94
C PHE A 157 -0.94 4.60 0.54
N ILE A 158 -0.53 4.23 -0.66
CA ILE A 158 -0.55 2.82 -1.11
C ILE A 158 0.33 1.97 -0.21
N GLY A 159 1.55 2.43 0.05
CA GLY A 159 2.50 1.69 0.86
C GLY A 159 1.97 1.48 2.28
N ASN A 160 1.31 2.47 2.89
CA ASN A 160 0.66 2.31 4.18
C ASN A 160 -0.45 1.25 4.18
N ALA A 161 -1.20 1.13 3.07
CA ALA A 161 -2.15 0.03 2.90
C ALA A 161 -1.43 -1.32 2.80
N ILE A 162 -0.27 -1.37 2.12
CA ILE A 162 0.56 -2.58 2.02
C ILE A 162 1.08 -3.01 3.40
N LEU A 163 1.47 -2.08 4.29
CA LEU A 163 1.95 -2.37 5.66
C LEU A 163 0.96 -3.16 6.53
N LYS A 164 -0.30 -3.25 6.13
CA LYS A 164 -1.31 -4.03 6.85
C LYS A 164 -1.20 -5.54 6.58
N TYR A 165 -0.62 -5.97 5.45
CA TYR A 165 -0.49 -7.39 5.11
C TYR A 165 0.52 -8.13 5.99
N ASP A 166 0.33 -9.44 6.10
CA ASP A 166 1.27 -10.33 6.76
C ASP A 166 2.31 -10.81 5.74
N CYS A 167 3.60 -10.69 6.08
CA CYS A 167 4.74 -10.98 5.20
C CYS A 167 5.00 -9.90 4.14
N ILE A 168 5.72 -8.85 4.53
CA ILE A 168 6.09 -7.73 3.64
C ILE A 168 7.60 -7.66 3.56
N PHE A 169 8.15 -7.37 2.38
CA PHE A 169 9.58 -7.11 2.30
C PHE A 169 9.99 -5.87 3.07
N VAL A 170 11.09 -5.95 3.83
CA VAL A 170 11.64 -4.82 4.60
C VAL A 170 11.87 -3.59 3.70
N PHE A 171 12.31 -3.80 2.45
CA PHE A 171 12.55 -2.71 1.50
C PHE A 171 11.30 -1.84 1.26
N ILE A 172 10.09 -2.39 1.37
CA ILE A 172 8.84 -1.65 1.16
C ILE A 172 8.68 -0.58 2.26
N GLN A 173 9.09 -0.86 3.51
CA GLN A 173 9.09 0.14 4.57
C GLN A 173 10.02 1.30 4.24
N TYR A 174 11.22 1.01 3.72
CA TYR A 174 12.15 2.06 3.32
C TYR A 174 11.63 2.90 2.15
N ILE A 175 10.96 2.30 1.17
CA ILE A 175 10.28 3.05 0.09
C ILE A 175 9.23 3.99 0.68
N ILE A 176 8.44 3.53 1.64
CA ILE A 176 7.39 4.35 2.29
C ILE A 176 8.00 5.51 3.05
N TYR A 177 8.98 5.24 3.91
CA TYR A 177 9.65 6.28 4.69
C TYR A 177 10.32 7.30 3.77
N SER A 178 10.99 6.83 2.72
CA SER A 178 11.62 7.73 1.77
C SER A 178 10.59 8.53 0.99
N SER A 179 9.44 7.97 0.64
CA SER A 179 8.37 8.70 -0.06
C SER A 179 7.78 9.81 0.82
N ILE A 180 7.60 9.55 2.12
CA ILE A 180 7.15 10.56 3.09
C ILE A 180 8.17 11.68 3.20
N ILE A 181 9.46 11.34 3.36
CA ILE A 181 10.54 12.33 3.43
C ILE A 181 10.58 13.15 2.14
N SER A 182 10.53 12.52 0.96
CA SER A 182 10.54 13.20 -0.34
C SER A 182 9.34 14.13 -0.52
N ALA A 183 8.14 13.72 -0.11
CA ALA A 183 6.93 14.57 -0.19
C ALA A 183 7.08 15.85 0.66
N ILE A 184 7.57 15.71 1.90
CA ILE A 184 7.79 16.82 2.82
C ILE A 184 8.92 17.72 2.33
N SER A 185 10.07 17.14 1.99
CA SER A 185 11.24 17.87 1.51
C SER A 185 10.94 18.66 0.24
N SER A 186 10.21 18.08 -0.72
CA SER A 186 9.82 18.77 -1.97
C SER A 186 8.99 20.03 -1.69
N ALA A 187 7.99 19.94 -0.80
CA ALA A 187 7.18 21.09 -0.43
C ALA A 187 8.01 22.16 0.32
N LEU A 188 8.87 21.73 1.24
CA LEU A 188 9.72 22.64 2.02
C LEU A 188 10.73 23.38 1.15
N ILE A 189 11.40 22.69 0.20
CA ILE A 189 12.37 23.30 -0.72
C ILE A 189 11.69 24.40 -1.54
N GLY A 190 10.52 24.13 -2.12
CA GLY A 190 9.83 25.11 -2.95
C GLY A 190 9.38 26.34 -2.16
N VAL A 191 8.89 26.16 -0.93
CA VAL A 191 8.49 27.28 -0.07
C VAL A 191 9.71 28.07 0.44
N SER A 192 10.77 27.39 0.89
CA SER A 192 11.96 28.05 1.42
C SER A 192 12.73 28.80 0.33
N SER A 193 12.84 28.22 -0.88
CA SER A 193 13.53 28.86 -2.00
C SER A 193 12.79 30.12 -2.44
N TYR A 194 11.46 30.07 -2.49
CA TYR A 194 10.61 31.21 -2.83
C TYR A 194 10.71 32.35 -1.80
N ILE A 195 10.70 32.03 -0.50
CA ILE A 195 10.76 33.05 0.57
C ILE A 195 12.14 33.69 0.67
N ILE A 196 13.21 32.88 0.69
CA ILE A 196 14.56 33.35 1.02
C ILE A 196 15.24 34.01 -0.19
N PHE A 197 15.07 33.43 -1.38
CA PHE A 197 15.86 33.80 -2.57
C PHE A 197 15.03 34.50 -3.65
N ARG A 198 13.90 35.12 -3.28
CA ARG A 198 13.01 35.85 -4.21
C ARG A 198 13.74 36.81 -5.14
N ASN A 199 14.78 37.47 -4.63
CA ASN A 199 15.50 38.52 -5.37
C ASN A 199 16.81 38.04 -6.02
N ASN A 200 17.30 36.84 -5.72
CA ASN A 200 18.58 36.34 -6.24
C ASN A 200 18.42 34.96 -6.89
N TYR A 201 18.10 35.00 -8.18
CA TYR A 201 17.79 33.80 -8.98
C TYR A 201 18.95 32.80 -9.05
N ILE A 202 20.19 33.28 -9.23
CA ILE A 202 21.36 32.40 -9.32
C ILE A 202 21.54 31.65 -7.99
N THR A 203 21.46 32.34 -6.87
CA THR A 203 21.56 31.71 -5.54
C THR A 203 20.40 30.75 -5.29
N LYS A 204 19.18 31.08 -5.73
CA LYS A 204 18.03 30.18 -5.67
C LYS A 204 18.31 28.84 -6.36
N ILE A 205 18.81 28.87 -7.61
CA ILE A 205 19.14 27.65 -8.36
C ILE A 205 20.17 26.80 -7.61
N PHE A 206 21.27 27.41 -7.14
CA PHE A 206 22.31 26.66 -6.42
C PHE A 206 21.77 26.04 -5.14
N TYR A 207 20.91 26.75 -4.40
CA TYR A 207 20.25 26.23 -3.22
C TYR A 207 19.36 25.02 -3.55
N GLU A 208 18.45 25.17 -4.51
CA GLU A 208 17.54 24.09 -4.92
C GLU A 208 18.30 22.86 -5.41
N LEU A 209 19.32 23.05 -6.25
CA LEU A 209 20.19 21.97 -6.73
C LEU A 209 20.88 21.25 -5.57
N THR A 210 21.41 21.99 -4.60
CA THR A 210 22.12 21.43 -3.45
C THR A 210 21.19 20.59 -2.59
N ILE A 211 20.02 21.13 -2.20
CA ILE A 211 19.08 20.38 -1.35
C ILE A 211 18.49 19.19 -2.09
N ASN A 212 18.17 19.32 -3.38
CA ASN A 212 17.70 18.19 -4.19
C ASN A 212 18.77 17.09 -4.26
N THR A 213 20.04 17.43 -4.45
CA THR A 213 21.14 16.46 -4.46
C THR A 213 21.25 15.71 -3.12
N ILE A 214 21.16 16.43 -2.00
CA ILE A 214 21.14 15.81 -0.66
C ILE A 214 19.94 14.88 -0.49
N ALA A 215 18.76 15.29 -0.99
CA ALA A 215 17.55 14.47 -0.91
C ALA A 215 17.69 13.19 -1.75
N TYR A 216 18.23 13.26 -2.97
CA TYR A 216 18.47 12.10 -3.81
C TYR A 216 19.52 11.14 -3.23
N ILE A 217 20.60 11.67 -2.65
CA ILE A 217 21.60 10.85 -1.94
C ILE A 217 20.94 10.16 -0.74
N THR A 218 20.10 10.87 0.01
CA THR A 218 19.38 10.30 1.16
C THR A 218 18.44 9.18 0.73
N LEU A 219 17.66 9.37 -0.33
CA LEU A 219 16.81 8.35 -0.95
C LEU A 219 17.64 7.13 -1.38
N PHE A 220 18.76 7.36 -2.06
CA PHE A 220 19.66 6.29 -2.49
C PHE A 220 20.21 5.49 -1.30
N LEU A 221 20.64 6.17 -0.24
CA LEU A 221 21.12 5.53 0.98
C LEU A 221 20.02 4.72 1.65
N LEU A 222 18.81 5.27 1.83
CA LEU A 222 17.69 4.56 2.45
C LEU A 222 17.31 3.29 1.69
N LEU A 223 17.32 3.33 0.35
CA LEU A 223 16.99 2.17 -0.48
C LEU A 223 18.11 1.13 -0.54
N SER A 224 19.37 1.57 -0.45
CA SER A 224 20.55 0.70 -0.57
C SER A 224 21.02 0.14 0.77
N TRP A 225 20.69 0.79 1.89
CA TRP A 225 21.20 0.48 3.22
C TRP A 225 20.94 -0.97 3.63
N ASP A 226 19.75 -1.49 3.33
CA ASP A 226 19.36 -2.88 3.57
C ASP A 226 20.36 -3.86 2.95
N LYS A 227 20.75 -3.62 1.68
CA LYS A 227 21.67 -4.49 0.94
C LYS A 227 23.08 -4.40 1.48
N ILE A 228 23.56 -3.18 1.73
CA ILE A 228 24.89 -2.94 2.28
C ILE A 228 25.00 -3.61 3.67
N TYR A 229 24.01 -3.41 4.52
CA TYR A 229 23.97 -3.98 5.87
C TYR A 229 24.05 -5.51 5.86
N TYR A 230 23.30 -6.19 4.99
CA TYR A 230 23.32 -7.66 4.93
C TYR A 230 24.56 -8.26 4.26
N ILE A 231 25.17 -7.54 3.32
CA ILE A 231 26.48 -7.90 2.77
C ILE A 231 27.52 -7.87 3.89
N ILE A 232 27.58 -6.78 4.67
CA ILE A 232 28.54 -6.63 5.79
C ILE A 232 28.32 -7.71 6.85
N LYS A 233 27.05 -8.00 7.21
CA LYS A 233 26.71 -9.02 8.20
C LYS A 233 26.84 -10.46 7.69
N LYS A 234 27.16 -10.68 6.41
CA LYS A 234 27.19 -12.00 5.75
C LYS A 234 25.89 -12.79 5.93
N LYS A 235 24.75 -12.09 6.01
CA LYS A 235 23.40 -12.69 6.14
C LYS A 235 22.60 -12.64 4.84
N GLY A 236 23.30 -12.43 3.72
CA GLY A 236 22.68 -12.28 2.40
C GLY A 236 21.75 -13.43 2.00
N ASN A 237 22.05 -14.66 2.46
CA ASN A 237 21.32 -15.88 2.13
C ASN A 237 20.16 -16.20 3.09
N ASP A 238 19.97 -15.45 4.18
CA ASP A 238 18.89 -15.71 5.14
C ASP A 238 17.61 -14.96 4.71
N PRO A 239 16.57 -15.68 4.24
CA PRO A 239 15.36 -15.03 3.78
C PRO A 239 14.56 -14.40 4.93
N THR A 240 14.70 -14.89 6.17
CA THR A 240 13.95 -14.38 7.33
C THR A 240 14.29 -12.93 7.67
N VAL A 241 15.40 -12.46 7.13
CA VAL A 241 15.94 -11.13 7.36
C VAL A 241 15.33 -10.09 6.39
N TYR A 242 14.81 -10.53 5.24
CA TYR A 242 14.19 -9.65 4.25
C TYR A 242 12.68 -9.52 4.37
N PHE A 243 12.03 -10.38 5.15
CA PHE A 243 10.58 -10.40 5.33
C PHE A 243 10.20 -9.98 6.75
N ILE A 244 9.27 -9.04 6.82
CA ILE A 244 8.61 -8.60 8.04
C ILE A 244 7.36 -9.44 8.19
N TYR A 245 7.37 -10.28 9.23
CA TYR A 245 6.23 -11.11 9.58
C TYR A 245 5.69 -10.66 10.93
N LYS A 246 4.36 -10.46 11.03
CA LYS A 246 3.70 -10.21 12.32
C LYS A 246 3.65 -11.52 13.10
N ARG A 247 4.69 -11.77 13.92
CA ARG A 247 4.81 -12.99 14.75
C ARG A 247 4.07 -12.89 16.07
N HIS A 248 3.59 -11.70 16.42
CA HIS A 248 3.04 -11.38 17.73
C HIS A 248 1.70 -10.69 17.55
N GLU A 249 0.69 -11.22 18.21
CA GLU A 249 -0.54 -10.49 18.51
C GLU A 249 -0.28 -9.53 19.68
N LEU A 250 -1.20 -8.58 19.88
CA LEU A 250 -1.20 -7.77 21.09
C LEU A 250 -1.31 -8.68 22.32
N CYS A 251 -0.22 -8.72 23.07
CA CYS A 251 -0.11 -9.48 24.30
C CYS A 251 -0.87 -8.75 25.39
N LEU A 252 -2.04 -9.23 25.79
CA LEU A 252 -2.87 -8.55 26.80
C LEU A 252 -2.16 -8.38 28.14
N THR A 253 -1.33 -9.35 28.53
CA THR A 253 -0.57 -9.31 29.79
C THR A 253 0.46 -8.18 29.84
N HIS A 254 1.13 -7.91 28.73
CA HIS A 254 2.20 -6.90 28.64
C HIS A 254 1.79 -5.65 27.86
N ASN A 255 0.53 -5.62 27.38
CA ASN A 255 0.00 -4.65 26.43
C ASN A 255 0.98 -4.30 25.29
N SER A 256 1.63 -5.32 24.72
CA SER A 256 2.75 -5.12 23.79
C SER A 256 2.72 -6.12 22.63
N ASN A 257 2.96 -5.63 21.42
CA ASN A 257 3.11 -6.44 20.20
C ASN A 257 4.53 -7.04 20.06
N ARG A 258 5.37 -6.93 21.09
CA ARG A 258 6.76 -7.40 21.09
C ARG A 258 7.06 -8.43 22.20
N CYS A 259 6.03 -8.83 22.96
CA CYS A 259 6.21 -9.80 24.03
C CYS A 259 6.43 -11.21 23.43
N GLY A 260 7.28 -12.02 24.06
CA GLY A 260 7.52 -13.42 23.65
C GLY A 260 6.42 -14.41 24.08
N CYS A 261 5.40 -13.96 24.81
CA CYS A 261 4.44 -14.83 25.50
C CYS A 261 3.42 -15.49 24.56
N LYS A 262 3.19 -14.94 23.36
CA LYS A 262 2.23 -15.49 22.39
C LYS A 262 2.78 -15.36 20.97
N LEU A 263 3.61 -16.33 20.58
CA LEU A 263 4.01 -16.49 19.18
C LEU A 263 2.84 -17.14 18.42
N THR A 264 2.32 -16.45 17.42
CA THR A 264 1.23 -17.00 16.59
C THR A 264 1.69 -18.14 15.69
N ILE A 265 2.98 -18.16 15.32
CA ILE A 265 3.52 -19.00 14.26
C ILE A 265 4.88 -19.58 14.63
N SER A 266 5.05 -20.89 14.41
CA SER A 266 6.33 -21.59 14.58
C SER A 266 7.38 -21.12 13.57
N LYS A 267 8.67 -21.31 13.89
CA LYS A 267 9.77 -20.92 12.99
C LYS A 267 9.74 -21.67 11.66
N GLU A 268 9.39 -22.96 11.67
CA GLU A 268 9.28 -23.79 10.47
C GLU A 268 8.16 -23.32 9.55
N LEU A 269 6.98 -23.03 10.12
CA LEU A 269 5.86 -22.52 9.35
C LEU A 269 6.15 -21.14 8.75
N LEU A 270 6.87 -20.28 9.49
CA LEU A 270 7.36 -19.01 8.96
C LEU A 270 8.26 -19.21 7.73
N LEU A 271 9.24 -20.12 7.82
CA LEU A 271 10.16 -20.40 6.72
C LEU A 271 9.43 -20.92 5.49
N ASN A 272 8.49 -21.85 5.68
CA ASN A 272 7.65 -22.38 4.60
C ASN A 272 6.82 -21.26 3.93
N ASN A 273 6.21 -20.37 4.73
CA ASN A 273 5.46 -19.23 4.20
C ASN A 273 6.36 -18.30 3.38
N ILE A 274 7.55 -17.97 3.89
CA ILE A 274 8.52 -17.14 3.17
C ILE A 274 8.92 -17.78 1.84
N GLU A 275 9.19 -19.09 1.83
CA GLU A 275 9.54 -19.81 0.61
C GLU A 275 8.41 -19.78 -0.42
N GLN A 276 7.15 -19.95 0.02
CA GLN A 276 5.98 -19.82 -0.86
C GLN A 276 5.88 -18.40 -1.44
N TYR A 277 6.09 -17.36 -0.64
CA TYR A 277 6.13 -15.98 -1.11
C TYR A 277 7.25 -15.72 -2.11
N ILE A 278 8.45 -16.23 -1.87
CA ILE A 278 9.58 -16.16 -2.81
C ILE A 278 9.22 -16.84 -4.13
N ASN A 279 8.57 -18.01 -4.07
CA ASN A 279 8.15 -18.75 -5.27
C ASN A 279 7.07 -17.99 -6.05
N ILE A 280 6.11 -17.36 -5.38
CA ILE A 280 5.13 -16.46 -6.01
C ILE A 280 5.86 -15.31 -6.69
N TYR A 281 6.78 -14.65 -6.00
CA TYR A 281 7.55 -13.53 -6.55
C TYR A 281 8.35 -13.93 -7.80
N LYS A 282 9.06 -15.07 -7.76
CA LYS A 282 9.80 -15.61 -8.91
C LYS A 282 8.88 -15.94 -10.09
N LYS A 283 7.65 -16.40 -9.84
CA LYS A 283 6.67 -16.67 -10.90
C LYS A 283 6.15 -15.36 -11.50
N SER A 284 5.81 -14.38 -10.67
CA SER A 284 5.34 -13.06 -11.10
C SER A 284 6.42 -12.30 -11.87
N SER A 285 7.69 -12.36 -11.44
CA SER A 285 8.79 -11.72 -12.16
C SER A 285 9.07 -12.37 -13.51
N LYS A 286 8.93 -13.71 -13.62
CA LYS A 286 9.01 -14.40 -14.90
C LYS A 286 7.91 -14.00 -15.87
N PHE A 287 6.71 -13.66 -15.39
CA PHE A 287 5.62 -13.19 -16.24
C PHE A 287 5.99 -11.86 -16.92
N VAL A 288 6.61 -10.94 -16.17
CA VAL A 288 7.10 -9.67 -16.71
C VAL A 288 8.22 -9.87 -17.74
N LEU A 289 9.06 -10.89 -17.58
CA LEU A 289 10.20 -11.17 -18.46
C LEU A 289 9.87 -12.07 -19.66
N LYS A 290 8.65 -12.61 -19.75
CA LYS A 290 8.26 -13.59 -20.78
C LYS A 290 7.62 -13.00 -22.04
N GLU A 291 7.50 -11.67 -22.15
CA GLU A 291 6.93 -11.02 -23.34
C GLU A 291 7.92 -10.88 -24.50
N ASP A 292 9.19 -11.28 -24.36
CA ASP A 292 10.22 -11.14 -25.40
C ASP A 292 10.58 -12.44 -26.15
N LYS A 293 9.61 -13.29 -26.49
CA LYS A 293 9.83 -14.42 -27.42
C LYS A 293 8.72 -14.57 -28.44
#